data_AF-A0A7G8J4K8-F1
#
_entry.id   AF-A0A7G8J4K8-F1
#
_cell.length_a   1.000
_cell.length_b   1.000
_cell.length_c   1.000
_cell.angle_alpha   90.00
_cell.angle_beta   90.00
_cell.angle_gamma   90.00
#
_symmetry.space_group_name_H-M   'P 1'
#
loop_
_entity.id
_entity.type
_entity.pdbx_description
1 polymer ?
#
loop_
_entity_poly.entity_id
_entity_poly.type
_entity_poly.pdbx_seq_one_letter_code
_entity_poly.pdbx_strand_id
1 'polypeptide(L)' 'MVEFSVKSVTEGIDAMGDVTIRLRRDGQLYSGHSAHTDVVVAAAEAFVNALNRLVAGTAGPTIHPQRDMAELDSSPVH' A
#
# COMPACT_ATOMS: atom_id res chain seq x y z
N MET A 1 -12.57 -1.66 -5.98
CA MET A 1 -11.15 -1.97 -6.27
C MET A 1 -10.77 -1.24 -7.54
N VAL A 2 -9.64 -0.55 -7.55
CA VAL A 2 -9.22 0.27 -8.71
C VAL A 2 -7.98 -0.26 -9.41
N GLU A 3 -7.17 -1.09 -8.73
CA GLU A 3 -6.00 -1.72 -9.33
C GLU A 3 -5.76 -3.10 -8.73
N PHE A 4 -5.43 -4.04 -9.62
CA PHE A 4 -4.89 -5.36 -9.33
C PHE A 4 -3.66 -5.55 -10.20
N SER A 5 -2.51 -5.83 -9.61
CA SER A 5 -1.29 -6.14 -10.35
C SER A 5 -0.64 -7.36 -9.74
N VAL A 6 -0.22 -8.29 -10.61
CA VAL A 6 0.54 -9.48 -10.26
C VAL A 6 1.84 -9.46 -11.06
N LYS A 7 2.96 -9.74 -10.39
CA LYS A 7 4.28 -9.85 -11.01
C LYS A 7 4.96 -11.13 -10.54
N SER A 8 5.60 -11.84 -11.45
CA SER A 8 6.49 -12.94 -11.08
C SER A 8 7.83 -12.36 -10.66
N VAL A 9 8.28 -12.68 -9.45
CA VAL A 9 9.57 -12.21 -8.91
C VAL A 9 10.70 -13.19 -9.25
N THR A 10 10.38 -14.49 -9.25
CA THR A 10 11.33 -15.58 -9.51
C THR A 10 10.79 -16.50 -10.62
N GLU A 11 11.69 -17.23 -11.27
CA GLU A 11 11.38 -18.25 -12.28
C GLU A 11 11.53 -19.66 -11.67
N GLY A 12 10.81 -20.64 -12.21
CA GLY A 12 10.85 -22.03 -11.75
C GLY A 12 9.64 -22.44 -10.90
N ILE A 13 9.69 -23.67 -10.36
CA ILE A 13 8.58 -24.25 -9.57
C ILE A 13 8.29 -23.47 -8.26
N ASP A 14 9.26 -22.71 -7.78
CA ASP A 14 9.16 -21.85 -6.59
C ASP A 14 8.99 -20.37 -7.00
N ALA A 15 8.37 -20.13 -8.16
CA ALA A 15 8.03 -18.79 -8.62
C ALA A 15 7.16 -18.07 -7.58
N MET A 16 7.61 -16.92 -7.11
CA MET A 16 6.88 -16.07 -6.18
C MET A 16 6.06 -15.03 -6.94
N GLY A 17 4.77 -14.97 -6.66
CA GLY A 17 3.86 -13.93 -7.15
C GLY A 17 3.83 -12.75 -6.20
N ASP A 18 4.34 -11.60 -6.63
CA ASP A 18 4.12 -10.30 -6.01
C ASP A 18 2.76 -9.76 -6.45
N VAL A 19 1.87 -9.51 -5.49
CA VAL A 19 0.53 -8.97 -5.74
C VAL A 19 0.41 -7.61 -5.06
N THR A 20 -0.10 -6.64 -5.83
CA THR A 20 -0.45 -5.32 -5.34
C THR A 20 -1.93 -5.03 -5.62
N ILE A 21 -2.66 -4.59 -4.59
CA ILE A 21 -4.07 -4.20 -4.69
C ILE A 21 -4.21 -2.75 -4.25
N ARG A 22 -4.95 -1.96 -5.03
CA ARG A 22 -5.35 -0.60 -4.64
C ARG A 22 -6.87 -0.47 -4.56
N LEU A 23 -7.34 0.06 -3.44
CA LEU A 23 -8.73 0.35 -3.15
C LEU A 23 -8.91 1.87 -3.13
N ARG A 24 -10.01 2.36 -3.71
CA ARG A 24 -10.39 3.77 -3.66
C ARG A 24 -11.67 3.91 -2.87
N ARG A 25 -11.70 4.84 -1.93
CA ARG A 25 -12.89 5.21 -1.16
C ARG A 25 -12.82 6.69 -0.83
N ASP A 26 -13.91 7.43 -1.05
CA ASP A 26 -14.03 8.85 -0.70
C ASP A 26 -12.87 9.72 -1.23
N GLY A 27 -12.39 9.43 -2.44
CA GLY A 27 -11.27 10.13 -3.07
C GLY A 27 -9.88 9.71 -2.58
N GLN A 28 -9.78 8.93 -1.51
CA GLN A 28 -8.53 8.41 -0.96
C GLN A 28 -8.18 7.04 -1.55
N LEU A 29 -6.88 6.76 -1.65
CA LEU A 29 -6.34 5.51 -2.20
C LEU A 29 -5.61 4.73 -1.10
N TYR A 30 -5.95 3.45 -0.96
CA TYR A 30 -5.37 2.54 0.01
C TYR A 30 -4.74 1.37 -0.74
N SER A 31 -3.46 1.11 -0.50
CA SER A 31 -2.71 0.04 -1.16
C SER A 31 -2.36 -1.08 -0.20
N GLY A 32 -2.43 -2.31 -0.67
CA GLY A 32 -1.92 -3.50 0.00
C GLY A 32 -1.02 -4.29 -0.95
N HIS A 33 -0.05 -5.00 -0.38
CA HIS A 33 0.91 -5.82 -1.11
C HIS A 33 1.18 -7.11 -0.32
N SER A 34 1.46 -8.20 -1.04
CA SER A 34 2.01 -9.45 -0.51
C SER A 34 2.77 -10.16 -1.62
N ALA A 35 3.75 -10.99 -1.25
CA ALA A 35 4.48 -11.86 -2.16
C ALA A 35 4.44 -13.29 -1.63
N HIS A 36 3.91 -14.23 -2.41
CA HIS A 36 3.76 -15.63 -2.02
C HIS A 36 3.89 -16.55 -3.24
N THR A 37 4.35 -17.80 -3.05
CA THR A 37 4.46 -18.80 -4.13
C THR A 37 3.10 -19.21 -4.69
N ASP A 38 2.09 -19.26 -3.82
CA ASP A 38 0.68 -19.32 -4.20
C ASP A 38 0.10 -17.90 -4.41
N VAL A 39 -0.24 -17.59 -5.66
CA VAL A 39 -0.81 -16.29 -6.08
C VAL A 39 -2.16 -16.01 -5.42
N VAL A 40 -2.96 -17.04 -5.10
CA VAL A 40 -4.26 -16.85 -4.43
C VAL A 40 -4.04 -16.39 -2.99
N VAL A 41 -3.06 -16.98 -2.31
CA VAL A 41 -2.64 -16.55 -0.96
C VAL A 41 -2.12 -15.11 -1.00
N ALA A 42 -1.20 -14.79 -1.94
CA ALA A 42 -0.69 -13.42 -2.10
C ALA A 42 -1.83 -12.41 -2.35
N ALA A 43 -2.81 -12.76 -3.19
CA ALA A 43 -3.94 -11.89 -3.49
C ALA A 43 -4.84 -11.67 -2.26
N ALA A 44 -5.13 -12.73 -1.49
CA ALA A 44 -5.92 -12.62 -0.27
C ALA A 44 -5.22 -11.73 0.77
N GLU A 45 -3.92 -11.93 0.99
CA GLU A 45 -3.13 -11.12 1.92
C GLU A 45 -3.02 -9.67 1.48
N ALA A 46 -2.73 -9.41 0.20
CA ALA A 46 -2.67 -8.06 -0.35
C ALA A 46 -4.02 -7.34 -0.21
N PHE A 47 -5.13 -8.05 -0.37
CA PHE A 47 -6.48 -7.49 -0.19
C PHE A 47 -6.75 -7.12 1.27
N VAL A 48 -6.47 -8.03 2.20
CA VAL A 48 -6.61 -7.79 3.65
C VAL A 48 -5.74 -6.61 4.08
N ASN A 49 -4.50 -6.53 3.59
CA ASN A 49 -3.60 -5.40 3.87
C ASN A 49 -4.18 -4.06 3.38
N ALA A 50 -4.74 -4.01 2.17
CA ALA A 50 -5.38 -2.81 1.63
C ALA A 50 -6.64 -2.43 2.43
N LEU A 51 -7.43 -3.43 2.84
CA LEU A 51 -8.65 -3.24 3.62
C LEU A 51 -8.34 -2.74 5.03
N ASN A 52 -7.35 -3.31 5.71
CA ASN A 52 -6.91 -2.86 7.03
C ASN A 52 -6.49 -1.39 7.01
N ARG A 53 -5.75 -0.98 5.97
CA ARG A 53 -5.36 0.43 5.76
C ARG A 53 -6.54 1.33 5.47
N LEU A 54 -7.53 0.86 4.70
CA LEU A 54 -8.78 1.59 4.45
C LEU A 54 -9.55 1.81 5.75
N VAL A 55 -9.74 0.76 6.55
CA VAL A 55 -10.47 0.84 7.83
C VAL A 55 -9.73 1.73 8.81
N ALA A 56 -8.41 1.58 8.94
CA ALA A 56 -7.58 2.43 9.81
C ALA A 56 -7.61 3.91 9.37
N GLY A 57 -7.54 4.20 8.07
CA GLY A 57 -7.65 5.55 7.53
C GLY A 57 -9.04 6.18 7.70
N THR A 58 -10.07 5.36 7.91
CA THR A 58 -11.43 5.83 8.22
C THR A 58 -11.62 6.09 9.73
N ALA A 59 -10.72 5.60 10.60
CA ALA A 59 -10.90 5.57 12.06
C ALA A 59 -10.19 6.71 12.84
N GLY A 60 -9.46 7.62 12.19
CA GLY A 60 -8.77 8.74 12.85
C GLY A 60 -7.55 9.21 12.06
N PRO A 61 -6.92 10.35 12.44
CA PRO A 61 -5.85 10.95 11.64
C PRO A 61 -4.68 9.96 11.56
N THR A 62 -4.47 9.41 10.36
CA THR A 62 -3.30 8.62 10.05
C THR A 62 -2.12 9.57 10.11
N ILE A 63 -1.30 9.43 11.15
CA ILE A 63 -0.04 10.17 11.29
C ILE A 63 0.76 9.89 10.02
N HIS A 64 0.86 10.88 9.15
CA HIS A 64 1.72 10.87 7.98
C HIS A 64 3.10 11.38 8.42
N PRO A 65 4.11 10.52 8.69
CA PRO A 65 5.41 10.96 9.22
C PRO A 65 6.26 11.75 8.22
N GLN A 66 5.74 12.09 7.03
CA GLN A 66 6.52 12.70 5.94
C GLN A 66 6.01 14.08 5.49
N ARG A 67 5.01 14.69 6.16
CA ARG A 67 4.50 16.02 5.77
C ARG A 67 5.08 17.21 6.56
N ASP A 68 5.79 16.97 7.66
CA ASP A 68 6.30 18.05 8.52
C ASP A 68 7.74 18.52 8.20
N MET A 69 8.45 17.90 7.25
CA MET A 69 9.88 18.20 7.05
C MET A 69 10.17 19.33 6.04
N ALA A 70 9.16 19.97 5.46
CA ALA A 70 9.35 20.98 4.41
C ALA A 70 9.21 22.45 4.85
N GLU A 71 8.90 22.75 6.12
CA GLU A 71 8.64 24.13 6.59
C GLU A 71 9.74 24.74 7.48
N LEU A 72 10.90 24.09 7.64
CA LEU A 72 11.97 24.60 8.52
C LEU A 72 13.11 25.38 7.82
N ASP A 73 13.06 25.58 6.49
CA ASP A 73 14.10 26.27 5.70
C ASP A 73 13.67 27.63 5.11
N SER A 74 12.72 28.32 5.73
CA SER A 74 12.35 29.68 5.27
C SER A 74 12.25 30.70 6.39
N SER A 75 13.15 30.66 7.36
CA SER A 75 13.40 31.82 8.22
C SER A 75 14.41 32.74 7.53
N PRO A 76 14.01 33.91 7.00
CA PRO A 76 14.97 34.93 6.60
C PRO A 76 15.67 35.45 7.85
N VAL A 77 16.98 35.25 7.94
CA VAL A 77 17.85 35.93 8.90
C VAL A 77 17.82 37.42 8.55
N HIS A 78 17.27 38.24 9.43
CA HIS A 78 17.56 39.67 9.47
C HIS A 78 18.56 39.93 10.60
#